data_AF-A0A7C0VEP5-F1
#
_entry.id   AF-A0A7C0VEP5-F1
#
_cell.length_a   1.000
_cell.length_b   1.000
_cell.length_c   1.000
_cell.angle_alpha   90.00
_cell.angle_beta   90.00
_cell.angle_gamma   90.00
#
_symmetry.space_group_name_H-M   'P 1'
#
loop_
_entity.id
_entity.type
_entity.pdbx_description
1 polymer ?
#
loop_
_entity_poly.entity_id
_entity_poly.type
_entity_poly.pdbx_seq_one_letter_code
_entity_poly.pdbx_strand_id
1 'polypeptide(L)'
;MQMGKFFAVAIVIIFAGCAGGYYPDFIFEVSPEVIGTYDIPPFPWDIYVSGEYVYVANCVHGLRVIDVSNPFAPYEVACLKDGFVPIRITVAGKYAYIVDLSGGLDVIDISDPTNPSYYAPFCIPGFTIDVYCKNKNAYVIANGDFDDDGRRDDGRLYILDISNSQYTFILGQYDFPGRAWRVCVSGKYAYVTNEKEGLTIINVSNPHYPRKMSSFQTDGDAGNIFLQGDYAYVISNKSNHNVILNVINVSNPSQPKRVGHLDMEDTDCFITGIYVSGNYAFLADTSKGLVVIDISTPVFPRYVTSLPLSGRIECVFFQNNMVYAGSTLDMDGDGYEDTGRIYVIDIFQPTF
;
A
#
# COMPACT_ATOMS: atom_id res chain seq x y z
N MET A 1 -23.74 33.57 -1.52
CA MET A 1 -23.30 33.50 -0.11
C MET A 1 -22.59 32.16 0.02
N GLN A 2 -21.28 32.17 -0.18
CA GLN A 2 -20.46 30.98 -0.36
C GLN A 2 -19.79 30.72 1.01
N MET A 3 -20.25 29.68 1.73
CA MET A 3 -19.61 29.28 2.98
C MET A 3 -18.33 28.52 2.65
N GLY A 4 -17.18 29.14 2.93
CA GLY A 4 -15.89 28.47 2.90
C GLY A 4 -15.83 27.44 4.03
N LYS A 5 -15.60 26.17 3.69
CA LYS A 5 -15.20 25.15 4.67
C LYS A 5 -13.76 25.48 5.09
N PHE A 6 -13.59 25.84 6.37
CA PHE A 6 -12.28 26.03 6.97
C PHE A 6 -11.60 24.67 7.18
N PHE A 7 -10.40 24.50 6.65
CA PHE A 7 -9.50 23.42 7.06
C PHE A 7 -9.03 23.70 8.49
N ALA A 8 -9.49 22.92 9.46
CA ALA A 8 -8.96 22.94 10.81
C ALA A 8 -7.79 21.95 10.89
N VAL A 9 -6.55 22.45 10.84
CA VAL A 9 -5.40 21.72 11.36
C VAL A 9 -5.52 21.76 12.88
N ALA A 10 -6.08 20.72 13.48
CA ALA A 10 -6.21 20.62 14.93
C ALA A 10 -4.87 20.15 15.53
N ILE A 11 -4.06 21.13 15.94
CA ILE A 11 -3.07 20.93 17.00
C ILE A 11 -3.87 20.62 18.27
N VAL A 12 -3.59 19.50 18.93
CA VAL A 12 -4.09 19.23 20.28
C VAL A 12 -3.47 20.27 21.22
N ILE A 13 -4.18 21.37 21.46
CA ILE A 13 -3.83 22.33 22.50
C ILE A 13 -4.63 21.96 23.74
N ILE A 14 -3.98 21.27 24.69
CA ILE A 14 -4.52 21.13 26.05
C ILE A 14 -4.32 22.49 26.73
N PHE A 15 -5.36 23.33 26.77
CA PHE A 15 -5.35 24.52 27.62
C PHE A 15 -5.63 24.11 29.07
N ALA A 16 -4.56 23.95 29.86
CA ALA A 16 -4.68 24.03 31.31
C ALA A 16 -4.68 25.51 31.73
N GLY A 17 -5.85 26.06 32.08
CA GLY A 17 -5.90 27.30 32.86
C GLY A 17 -7.08 28.25 32.58
N CYS A 18 -8.10 28.12 33.43
CA CYS A 18 -8.85 29.23 34.04
C CYS A 18 -9.41 30.37 33.15
N ALA A 19 -10.59 30.18 32.56
CA ALA A 19 -11.71 31.15 32.57
C ALA A 19 -12.91 30.65 31.75
N GLY A 20 -13.96 30.19 32.44
CA GLY A 20 -15.38 30.45 32.16
C GLY A 20 -16.01 30.33 30.75
N GLY A 21 -15.36 29.75 29.74
CA GLY A 21 -15.93 29.50 28.42
C GLY A 21 -16.07 28.00 28.17
N TYR A 22 -17.30 27.50 28.06
CA TYR A 22 -17.57 26.16 27.55
C TYR A 22 -17.33 26.19 26.05
N TYR A 23 -16.12 25.87 25.61
CA TYR A 23 -15.87 25.47 24.24
C TYR A 23 -16.11 23.96 24.20
N PRO A 24 -16.99 23.43 23.34
CA PRO A 24 -17.08 21.99 23.19
C PRO A 24 -15.70 21.50 22.77
N ASP A 25 -15.10 20.60 23.56
CA ASP A 25 -13.94 19.85 23.14
C ASP A 25 -14.32 19.13 21.85
N PHE A 26 -13.74 19.52 20.71
CA PHE A 26 -13.99 18.85 19.45
C PHE A 26 -13.39 17.45 19.54
N ILE A 27 -14.25 16.44 19.70
CA ILE A 27 -13.87 15.03 19.59
C ILE A 27 -14.05 14.65 18.12
N PHE A 28 -12.96 14.22 17.49
CA PHE A 28 -13.02 13.62 16.16
C PHE A 28 -13.32 12.14 16.32
N GLU A 29 -14.44 11.69 15.77
CA GLU A 29 -14.77 10.27 15.68
C GLU A 29 -14.36 9.74 14.30
N VAL A 30 -14.01 8.45 14.27
CA VAL A 30 -13.75 7.74 13.01
C VAL A 30 -15.08 7.50 12.32
N SER A 31 -15.35 8.31 11.30
CA SER A 31 -16.57 8.26 10.49
C SER A 31 -16.19 8.51 9.04
N PRO A 32 -15.74 7.46 8.33
CA PRO A 32 -15.24 7.60 6.96
C PRO A 32 -16.37 8.03 6.01
N GLU A 33 -16.13 9.08 5.23
CA GLU A 33 -17.05 9.62 4.22
C GLU A 33 -16.32 9.82 2.89
N VAL A 34 -16.94 9.38 1.79
CA VAL A 34 -16.47 9.72 0.44
C VAL A 34 -16.74 11.20 0.19
N ILE A 35 -15.69 11.99 0.03
CA ILE A 35 -15.79 13.44 -0.25
C ILE A 35 -15.53 13.79 -1.71
N GLY A 36 -14.90 12.88 -2.47
CA GLY A 36 -14.68 13.04 -3.89
C GLY A 36 -14.41 11.71 -4.60
N THR A 37 -14.66 11.69 -5.90
CA THR A 37 -14.43 10.54 -6.76
C THR A 37 -13.95 10.98 -8.13
N TYR A 38 -13.18 10.14 -8.80
CA TYR A 38 -12.85 10.32 -10.22
C TYR A 38 -12.84 8.97 -10.94
N ASP A 39 -13.57 8.90 -12.05
CA ASP A 39 -13.68 7.69 -12.87
C ASP A 39 -12.49 7.61 -13.84
N ILE A 40 -11.91 6.42 -13.94
CA ILE A 40 -10.77 6.06 -14.78
C ILE A 40 -11.08 4.75 -15.50
N PRO A 41 -10.27 4.31 -16.48
CA PRO A 41 -10.37 2.95 -17.00
C PRO A 41 -10.16 1.88 -15.91
N PRO A 42 -10.65 0.65 -16.11
CA PRO A 42 -10.65 -0.40 -15.10
C PRO A 42 -9.24 -0.79 -14.63
N PHE A 43 -9.19 -1.55 -13.53
CA PHE A 43 -7.98 -2.15 -12.94
C PHE A 43 -6.93 -1.15 -12.38
N PRO A 44 -7.29 -0.23 -11.47
CA PRO A 44 -6.32 0.56 -10.72
C PRO A 44 -5.64 -0.28 -9.64
N TRP A 45 -4.70 -1.15 -10.04
CA TRP A 45 -4.10 -2.17 -9.17
C TRP A 45 -3.31 -1.63 -7.98
N ASP A 46 -2.77 -0.42 -8.10
CA ASP A 46 -2.09 0.24 -6.99
C ASP A 46 -2.08 1.77 -7.15
N ILE A 47 -1.97 2.46 -6.02
CA ILE A 47 -1.88 3.92 -5.98
C ILE A 47 -0.77 4.37 -5.04
N TYR A 48 -0.16 5.50 -5.39
CA TYR A 48 0.71 6.23 -4.48
C TYR A 48 0.27 7.69 -4.44
N VAL A 49 0.13 8.25 -3.24
CA VAL A 49 -0.22 9.67 -3.07
C VAL A 49 1.03 10.43 -2.65
N SER A 50 1.37 11.48 -3.37
CA SER A 50 2.49 12.37 -3.02
C SER A 50 2.05 13.82 -3.18
N GLY A 51 1.89 14.51 -2.05
CA GLY A 51 1.39 15.88 -2.02
C GLY A 51 -0.04 15.94 -2.54
N GLU A 52 -0.27 16.70 -3.60
CA GLU A 52 -1.59 16.93 -4.19
C GLU A 52 -1.92 15.96 -5.35
N TYR A 53 -1.11 14.92 -5.56
CA TYR A 53 -1.27 14.02 -6.69
C TYR A 53 -1.41 12.56 -6.27
N VAL A 54 -2.35 11.87 -6.92
CA VAL A 54 -2.49 10.41 -6.88
C VAL A 54 -1.91 9.85 -8.17
N TYR A 55 -0.87 9.02 -8.04
CA TYR A 55 -0.26 8.27 -9.11
C TYR A 55 -0.88 6.87 -9.14
N VAL A 56 -1.47 6.47 -10.26
CA VAL A 56 -2.22 5.22 -10.39
C VAL A 56 -1.48 4.27 -11.35
N ALA A 57 -1.11 3.10 -10.83
CA ALA A 57 -0.68 1.95 -11.63
C ALA A 57 -1.91 1.26 -12.22
N ASN A 58 -2.27 1.57 -13.47
CA ASN A 58 -3.56 1.24 -14.04
C ASN A 58 -3.54 0.15 -15.12
N CYS A 59 -2.85 -0.98 -14.86
CA CYS A 59 -2.81 -2.15 -15.75
C CYS A 59 -2.49 -1.73 -17.21
N VAL A 60 -3.19 -2.27 -18.21
CA VAL A 60 -2.99 -1.96 -19.65
C VAL A 60 -3.26 -0.50 -20.03
N HIS A 61 -3.64 0.35 -19.07
CA HIS A 61 -3.88 1.78 -19.26
C HIS A 61 -2.75 2.66 -18.73
N GLY A 62 -1.62 2.08 -18.31
CA GLY A 62 -0.39 2.79 -17.97
C GLY A 62 -0.45 3.55 -16.65
N LEU A 63 0.43 4.55 -16.50
CA LEU A 63 0.45 5.45 -15.35
C LEU A 63 -0.56 6.58 -15.56
N ARG A 64 -1.39 6.85 -14.56
CA ARG A 64 -2.26 8.03 -14.52
C ARG A 64 -1.89 8.94 -13.35
N VAL A 65 -2.07 10.24 -13.53
CA VAL A 65 -1.82 11.24 -12.49
C VAL A 65 -3.09 12.05 -12.30
N ILE A 66 -3.64 11.99 -11.09
CA ILE A 66 -4.88 12.67 -10.71
C ILE A 66 -4.53 13.75 -9.70
N ASP A 67 -4.93 14.98 -9.99
CA ASP A 67 -4.85 16.11 -9.07
C ASP A 67 -5.98 16.01 -8.04
N VAL A 68 -5.60 16.02 -6.77
CA VAL A 68 -6.46 15.99 -5.58
C VAL A 68 -6.25 17.21 -4.67
N SER A 69 -5.67 18.30 -5.19
CA SER A 69 -5.53 19.60 -4.50
C SER A 69 -6.89 20.11 -4.00
N ASN A 70 -7.94 19.90 -4.79
CA ASN A 70 -9.32 19.96 -4.33
C ASN A 70 -9.89 18.55 -4.15
N PRO A 71 -9.96 18.00 -2.93
CA PRO A 71 -10.39 16.64 -2.70
C PRO A 71 -11.88 16.40 -3.04
N PHE A 72 -12.68 17.47 -3.19
CA PHE A 72 -14.09 17.39 -3.58
C PHE A 72 -14.31 17.34 -5.10
N ALA A 73 -13.28 17.65 -5.89
CA ALA A 73 -13.34 17.60 -7.34
C ALA A 73 -12.00 17.16 -7.95
N PRO A 74 -11.59 15.90 -7.73
CA PRO A 74 -10.38 15.38 -8.36
C PRO A 74 -10.50 15.35 -9.89
N TYR A 75 -9.38 15.47 -10.59
CA TYR A 75 -9.34 15.37 -12.06
C TYR A 75 -7.99 14.87 -12.57
N GLU A 76 -7.97 14.20 -13.73
CA GLU A 76 -6.73 13.72 -14.35
C GLU A 76 -5.94 14.86 -15.00
N VAL A 77 -4.64 14.94 -14.67
CA VAL A 77 -3.70 15.90 -15.26
C VAL A 77 -2.75 15.26 -16.27
N ALA A 78 -2.50 13.95 -16.17
CA ALA A 78 -1.62 13.25 -17.10
C ALA A 78 -1.94 11.75 -17.21
N CYS A 79 -1.58 11.17 -18.36
CA CYS A 79 -1.63 9.74 -18.61
C CYS A 79 -0.44 9.33 -19.50
N LEU A 80 0.37 8.39 -19.03
CA LEU A 80 1.52 7.83 -19.71
C LEU A 80 1.26 6.33 -19.98
N LYS A 81 0.95 5.99 -21.24
CA LYS A 81 0.47 4.64 -21.63
C LYS A 81 1.52 3.75 -22.27
N ASP A 82 2.63 4.33 -22.73
CA ASP A 82 3.52 3.63 -23.65
C ASP A 82 4.48 2.69 -22.92
N GLY A 83 4.43 1.41 -23.29
CA GLY A 83 5.54 0.47 -23.10
C GLY A 83 5.53 -0.42 -21.86
N PHE A 84 4.53 -0.33 -20.98
CA PHE A 84 4.50 -1.12 -19.74
C PHE A 84 3.09 -1.38 -19.20
N VAL A 85 2.95 -2.40 -18.35
CA VAL A 85 1.68 -2.81 -17.72
C VAL A 85 1.87 -2.76 -16.19
N PRO A 86 1.68 -1.57 -15.56
CA PRO A 86 2.00 -1.33 -14.16
C PRO A 86 1.16 -2.16 -13.19
N ILE A 87 1.81 -2.71 -12.16
CA ILE A 87 1.20 -3.50 -11.08
C ILE A 87 1.28 -2.81 -9.72
N ARG A 88 2.49 -2.39 -9.33
CA ARG A 88 2.76 -1.73 -8.05
C ARG A 88 3.61 -0.50 -8.31
N ILE A 89 3.36 0.53 -7.51
CA ILE A 89 4.02 1.82 -7.64
C ILE A 89 4.55 2.29 -6.29
N THR A 90 5.78 2.79 -6.31
CA THR A 90 6.33 3.53 -5.18
C THR A 90 7.01 4.80 -5.68
N VAL A 91 6.97 5.88 -4.90
CA VAL A 91 7.62 7.13 -5.25
C VAL A 91 8.81 7.37 -4.33
N ALA A 92 9.94 7.75 -4.93
CA ALA A 92 11.11 8.23 -4.20
C ALA A 92 11.64 9.52 -4.82
N GLY A 93 11.47 10.61 -4.08
CA GLY A 93 11.80 11.96 -4.55
C GLY A 93 10.92 12.33 -5.74
N LYS A 94 11.57 12.56 -6.88
CA LYS A 94 10.93 13.02 -8.12
C LYS A 94 10.66 11.91 -9.13
N TYR A 95 10.80 10.65 -8.71
CA TYR A 95 10.65 9.50 -9.59
C TYR A 95 9.60 8.53 -9.03
N ALA A 96 8.76 8.03 -9.92
CA ALA A 96 7.93 6.85 -9.69
C ALA A 96 8.70 5.62 -10.17
N TYR A 97 8.72 4.60 -9.31
CA TYR A 97 9.30 3.29 -9.56
C TYR A 97 8.15 2.30 -9.61
N ILE A 98 7.96 1.69 -10.78
CA ILE A 98 6.81 0.86 -11.09
C ILE A 98 7.30 -0.50 -11.50
N VAL A 99 6.74 -1.56 -10.91
CA VAL A 99 6.92 -2.91 -11.45
C VAL A 99 5.79 -3.25 -12.40
N ASP A 100 6.14 -3.90 -13.50
CA ASP A 100 5.21 -4.22 -14.58
C ASP A 100 5.02 -5.74 -14.79
N LEU A 101 3.93 -6.16 -15.44
CA LEU A 101 3.64 -7.59 -15.68
C LEU A 101 4.60 -8.29 -16.63
N SER A 102 5.38 -7.57 -17.42
CA SER A 102 6.36 -8.13 -18.35
C SER A 102 7.72 -8.44 -17.70
N GLY A 103 7.89 -8.17 -16.40
CA GLY A 103 9.11 -8.51 -15.64
C GLY A 103 10.14 -7.38 -15.60
N GLY A 104 9.67 -6.14 -15.43
CA GLY A 104 10.52 -4.96 -15.39
C GLY A 104 10.28 -4.05 -14.18
N LEU A 105 11.24 -3.16 -13.97
CA LEU A 105 11.10 -1.96 -13.16
C LEU A 105 11.18 -0.75 -14.08
N ASP A 106 10.06 -0.08 -14.28
CA ASP A 106 9.97 1.21 -14.97
C ASP A 106 10.32 2.35 -14.03
N VAL A 107 11.13 3.28 -14.53
CA VAL A 107 11.48 4.52 -13.83
C VAL A 107 10.91 5.70 -14.60
N ILE A 108 10.02 6.44 -13.95
CA ILE A 108 9.28 7.55 -14.57
C ILE A 108 9.62 8.84 -13.82
N ASP A 109 10.04 9.88 -14.56
CA ASP A 109 10.14 11.24 -14.01
C ASP A 109 8.74 11.76 -13.71
N ILE A 110 8.54 12.20 -12.47
CA ILE A 110 7.32 12.87 -12.02
C ILE A 110 7.65 14.24 -11.41
N SER A 111 8.81 14.82 -11.75
CA SER A 111 9.19 16.19 -11.33
C SER A 111 8.14 17.23 -11.76
N ASP A 112 7.51 17.00 -12.91
CA ASP A 112 6.32 17.70 -13.38
C ASP A 112 5.16 16.67 -13.48
N PRO A 113 4.25 16.63 -12.50
CA PRO A 113 3.12 15.69 -12.49
C PRO A 113 2.17 15.84 -13.68
N THR A 114 2.18 16.98 -14.37
CA THR A 114 1.36 17.24 -15.57
C THR A 114 2.00 16.71 -16.85
N ASN A 115 3.29 16.37 -16.79
CA ASN A 115 4.06 15.86 -17.93
C ASN A 115 5.08 14.80 -17.48
N PRO A 116 4.60 13.64 -16.97
CA PRO A 116 5.48 12.56 -16.57
C PRO A 116 6.23 12.00 -17.79
N SER A 117 7.51 11.71 -17.62
CA SER A 117 8.37 11.24 -18.73
C SER A 117 9.06 9.93 -18.39
N TYR A 118 8.97 8.98 -19.30
CA TYR A 118 9.61 7.67 -19.18
C TYR A 118 11.13 7.75 -19.36
N TYR A 119 11.91 7.16 -18.46
CA TYR A 119 13.37 7.04 -18.65
C TYR A 119 13.74 5.76 -19.38
N ALA A 120 13.62 4.62 -18.72
CA ALA A 120 13.96 3.31 -19.27
C ALA A 120 13.41 2.20 -18.38
N PRO A 121 13.08 1.03 -18.97
CA PRO A 121 12.82 -0.17 -18.20
C PRO A 121 14.14 -0.75 -17.72
N PHE A 122 14.12 -1.30 -16.52
CA PHE A 122 15.18 -2.17 -16.03
C PHE A 122 14.63 -3.60 -15.93
N CYS A 123 15.15 -4.51 -16.76
CA CYS A 123 14.71 -5.91 -16.74
C CYS A 123 15.09 -6.58 -15.41
N ILE A 124 14.10 -7.18 -14.76
CA ILE A 124 14.28 -7.95 -13.53
C ILE A 124 13.94 -9.41 -13.83
N PRO A 125 14.82 -10.38 -13.56
CA PRO A 125 14.50 -11.77 -13.87
C PRO A 125 13.32 -12.27 -13.02
N GLY A 126 12.30 -12.79 -13.71
CA GLY A 126 11.05 -13.31 -13.12
C GLY A 126 9.88 -12.33 -13.24
N PHE A 127 8.72 -12.74 -12.75
CA PHE A 127 7.52 -11.91 -12.68
C PHE A 127 7.57 -11.01 -11.46
N THR A 128 7.70 -9.71 -11.67
CA THR A 128 7.73 -8.72 -10.59
C THR A 128 6.36 -8.55 -9.93
N ILE A 129 6.34 -8.44 -8.59
CA ILE A 129 5.12 -8.47 -7.78
C ILE A 129 4.98 -7.20 -6.93
N ASP A 130 6.08 -6.70 -6.37
CA ASP A 130 6.07 -5.58 -5.45
C ASP A 130 7.37 -4.78 -5.50
N VAL A 131 7.29 -3.50 -5.17
CA VAL A 131 8.44 -2.59 -5.13
C VAL A 131 8.34 -1.65 -3.94
N TYR A 132 9.45 -1.52 -3.21
CA TYR A 132 9.59 -0.57 -2.12
C TYR A 132 10.88 0.22 -2.26
N CYS A 133 10.81 1.54 -2.14
CA CYS A 133 12.00 2.40 -2.19
C CYS A 133 12.40 2.88 -0.79
N LYS A 134 13.71 2.87 -0.54
CA LYS A 134 14.27 3.47 0.67
C LYS A 134 15.65 4.04 0.41
N ASN A 135 15.83 5.31 0.78
CA ASN A 135 17.07 6.04 0.55
C ASN A 135 17.44 5.97 -0.95
N LYS A 136 18.57 5.32 -1.26
CA LYS A 136 19.09 5.13 -2.61
C LYS A 136 18.87 3.73 -3.17
N ASN A 137 18.04 2.91 -2.52
CA ASN A 137 17.80 1.53 -2.96
C ASN A 137 16.33 1.29 -3.28
N ALA A 138 16.06 0.52 -4.33
CA ALA A 138 14.78 -0.15 -4.55
C ALA A 138 14.87 -1.62 -4.14
N TYR A 139 13.79 -2.13 -3.56
CA TYR A 139 13.62 -3.49 -3.11
C TYR A 139 12.47 -4.08 -3.90
N VAL A 140 12.76 -4.98 -4.83
CA VAL A 140 11.76 -5.53 -5.76
C VAL A 140 11.58 -7.01 -5.47
N ILE A 141 10.32 -7.43 -5.31
CA ILE A 141 9.96 -8.84 -5.26
C ILE A 141 9.64 -9.32 -6.67
N ALA A 142 10.20 -10.46 -7.05
CA ALA A 142 9.79 -11.19 -8.24
C ALA A 142 9.69 -12.68 -7.93
N ASN A 143 8.84 -13.40 -8.66
CA ASN A 143 8.71 -14.86 -8.59
C ASN A 143 9.21 -15.50 -9.88
N GLY A 144 9.71 -16.74 -9.80
CA GLY A 144 10.15 -17.51 -10.96
C GLY A 144 9.09 -17.62 -12.06
N ASP A 145 9.54 -17.79 -13.30
CA ASP A 145 8.67 -18.06 -14.44
C ASP A 145 8.05 -19.47 -14.31
N PHE A 146 6.91 -19.69 -14.95
CA PHE A 146 6.23 -20.99 -14.98
C PHE A 146 7.05 -22.06 -15.75
N ASP A 147 8.02 -21.65 -16.57
CA ASP A 147 8.74 -22.52 -17.49
C ASP A 147 10.28 -22.47 -17.30
N ASP A 148 10.88 -23.61 -16.92
CA ASP A 148 12.25 -24.07 -17.30
C ASP A 148 13.55 -23.52 -16.65
N ASP A 149 13.68 -23.58 -15.31
CA ASP A 149 15.00 -23.89 -14.69
C ASP A 149 14.99 -25.07 -13.70
N GLY A 150 13.84 -25.75 -13.56
CA GLY A 150 13.64 -26.84 -12.62
C GLY A 150 13.68 -26.41 -11.14
N ARG A 151 13.79 -25.10 -10.86
CA ARG A 151 13.52 -24.56 -9.53
C ARG A 151 12.02 -24.36 -9.41
N ARG A 152 11.51 -24.58 -8.20
CA ARG A 152 10.11 -24.35 -7.88
C ARG A 152 9.83 -22.85 -8.03
N ASP A 153 8.57 -22.46 -8.03
CA ASP A 153 8.06 -21.08 -8.01
C ASP A 153 8.61 -20.26 -6.81
N ASP A 154 9.92 -20.03 -6.80
CA ASP A 154 10.66 -19.45 -5.69
C ASP A 154 10.64 -17.93 -5.88
N GLY A 155 10.29 -17.24 -4.81
CA GLY A 155 10.34 -15.80 -4.74
C GLY A 155 11.77 -15.32 -4.56
N ARG A 156 12.04 -14.13 -5.07
CA ARG A 156 13.33 -13.46 -4.96
C ARG A 156 13.12 -12.01 -4.59
N LEU A 157 13.93 -11.53 -3.65
CA LEU A 157 14.12 -10.11 -3.39
C LEU A 157 15.34 -9.65 -4.18
N TYR A 158 15.16 -8.69 -5.08
CA TYR A 158 16.24 -7.93 -5.70
C TYR A 158 16.43 -6.61 -4.96
N ILE A 159 17.68 -6.23 -4.74
CA ILE A 159 18.06 -4.91 -4.21
C ILE A 159 18.78 -4.18 -5.32
N LEU A 160 18.26 -3.02 -5.71
CA LEU A 160 18.79 -2.23 -6.83
C LEU A 160 19.31 -0.89 -6.32
N ASP A 161 20.37 -0.38 -6.93
CA ASP A 161 20.82 1.01 -6.73
C ASP A 161 19.94 1.92 -7.59
N ILE A 162 19.31 2.91 -6.94
CA ILE A 162 18.49 3.95 -7.57
C ILE A 162 19.03 5.36 -7.25
N SER A 163 20.28 5.46 -6.81
CA SER A 163 20.94 6.76 -6.58
C SER A 163 21.04 7.61 -7.84
N ASN A 164 21.06 6.97 -9.00
CA ASN A 164 20.93 7.60 -10.29
C ASN A 164 19.81 6.93 -11.08
N SER A 165 18.68 7.63 -11.22
CA SER A 165 17.48 7.13 -11.89
C SER A 165 17.68 6.78 -13.36
N GLN A 166 18.76 7.26 -13.99
CA GLN A 166 19.09 6.93 -15.38
C GLN A 166 19.89 5.63 -15.49
N TYR A 167 20.44 5.12 -14.38
CA TYR A 167 21.29 3.93 -14.35
C TYR A 167 20.94 3.07 -13.15
N THR A 168 19.94 2.21 -13.34
CA THR A 168 19.56 1.20 -12.35
C THR A 168 20.39 -0.07 -12.56
N PHE A 169 20.83 -0.70 -11.46
CA PHE A 169 21.48 -2.01 -11.50
C PHE A 169 21.23 -2.81 -10.21
N ILE A 170 21.27 -4.14 -10.32
CA ILE A 170 21.11 -5.05 -9.18
C ILE A 170 22.40 -5.03 -8.34
N LEU A 171 22.26 -4.70 -7.06
CA LEU A 171 23.31 -4.78 -6.05
C LEU A 171 23.43 -6.19 -5.48
N GLY A 172 22.30 -6.82 -5.20
CA GLY A 172 22.24 -8.16 -4.62
C GLY A 172 20.84 -8.73 -4.66
N GLN A 173 20.73 -10.00 -4.27
CA GLN A 173 19.47 -10.73 -4.26
C GLN A 173 19.39 -11.71 -3.08
N TYR A 174 18.16 -12.08 -2.72
CA TYR A 174 17.89 -13.11 -1.73
C TYR A 174 16.74 -14.01 -2.20
N ASP A 175 16.93 -15.33 -2.10
CA ASP A 175 15.98 -16.34 -2.56
C ASP A 175 15.13 -16.83 -1.38
N PHE A 176 13.82 -16.85 -1.55
CA PHE A 176 12.87 -17.38 -0.58
C PHE A 176 12.51 -18.83 -0.93
N PRO A 177 12.23 -19.66 0.07
CA PRO A 177 11.54 -20.92 -0.19
C PRO A 177 10.10 -20.63 -0.62
N GLY A 178 9.74 -20.93 -1.88
CA GLY A 178 8.43 -20.63 -2.45
C GLY A 178 8.19 -19.13 -2.72
N ARG A 179 6.96 -18.79 -3.14
CA ARG A 179 6.63 -17.45 -3.67
C ARG A 179 6.72 -16.36 -2.60
N ALA A 180 7.12 -15.16 -3.01
CA ALA A 180 7.10 -13.95 -2.20
C ALA A 180 6.08 -12.94 -2.73
N TRP A 181 5.55 -12.08 -1.85
CA TRP A 181 4.39 -11.24 -2.16
C TRP A 181 4.61 -9.74 -1.94
N ARG A 182 5.02 -9.33 -0.73
CA ARG A 182 5.19 -7.91 -0.39
C ARG A 182 6.47 -7.66 0.38
N VAL A 183 7.03 -6.48 0.21
CA VAL A 183 8.24 -6.01 0.91
C VAL A 183 8.03 -4.65 1.55
N CYS A 184 8.50 -4.52 2.79
CA CYS A 184 8.66 -3.24 3.48
C CYS A 184 10.06 -3.14 4.08
N VAL A 185 10.64 -1.94 4.20
CA VAL A 185 12.01 -1.78 4.70
C VAL A 185 12.11 -0.77 5.85
N SER A 186 12.46 -1.23 7.06
CA SER A 186 12.71 -0.39 8.24
C SER A 186 14.13 -0.55 8.76
N GLY A 187 14.77 0.58 9.13
CA GLY A 187 16.22 0.65 9.35
C GLY A 187 17.03 -0.10 8.28
N LYS A 188 17.79 -1.10 8.74
CA LYS A 188 18.65 -1.99 7.95
C LYS A 188 18.00 -3.35 7.58
N TYR A 189 16.70 -3.48 7.76
CA TYR A 189 15.97 -4.74 7.58
C TYR A 189 14.87 -4.60 6.54
N ALA A 190 14.79 -5.58 5.65
CA ALA A 190 13.65 -5.82 4.78
C ALA A 190 12.77 -6.91 5.40
N TYR A 191 11.46 -6.70 5.32
CA TYR A 191 10.42 -7.56 5.87
C TYR A 191 9.57 -8.02 4.70
N VAL A 192 9.62 -9.32 4.40
CA VAL A 192 9.03 -9.88 3.19
C VAL A 192 8.04 -10.97 3.53
N THR A 193 6.81 -10.85 3.03
CA THR A 193 5.82 -11.92 3.14
C THR A 193 6.07 -12.98 2.07
N ASN A 194 6.03 -14.26 2.46
CA ASN A 194 6.25 -15.38 1.56
C ASN A 194 5.47 -16.62 1.98
N GLU A 195 5.27 -17.51 1.02
CA GLU A 195 4.41 -18.69 1.13
C GLU A 195 4.86 -19.68 2.21
N LYS A 196 6.16 -19.98 2.32
CA LYS A 196 6.63 -21.07 3.19
C LYS A 196 6.98 -20.64 4.60
N GLU A 197 7.33 -19.37 4.81
CA GLU A 197 7.81 -18.88 6.11
C GLU A 197 6.91 -17.81 6.73
N GLY A 198 5.84 -17.38 6.03
CA GLY A 198 4.95 -16.30 6.48
C GLY A 198 5.61 -14.94 6.33
N LEU A 199 6.40 -14.54 7.33
CA LEU A 199 7.18 -13.30 7.33
C LEU A 199 8.67 -13.59 7.48
N THR A 200 9.49 -13.22 6.50
CA THR A 200 10.95 -13.36 6.54
C THR A 200 11.61 -11.99 6.71
N ILE A 201 12.52 -11.90 7.68
CA ILE A 201 13.26 -10.69 8.01
C ILE A 201 14.68 -10.83 7.49
N ILE A 202 15.11 -9.90 6.63
CA ILE A 202 16.39 -9.93 5.94
C ILE A 202 17.20 -8.71 6.37
N ASN A 203 18.42 -8.93 6.83
CA ASN A 203 19.40 -7.86 6.99
C ASN A 203 19.89 -7.41 5.62
N VAL A 204 19.61 -6.15 5.29
CA VAL A 204 19.96 -5.47 4.04
C VAL A 204 20.93 -4.30 4.27
N SER A 205 21.62 -4.27 5.42
CA SER A 205 22.66 -3.25 5.71
C SER A 205 23.77 -3.22 4.67
N ASN A 206 24.15 -4.39 4.15
CA ASN A 206 24.95 -4.51 2.95
C ASN A 206 24.05 -5.00 1.79
N PRO A 207 23.67 -4.12 0.85
CA PRO A 207 22.76 -4.49 -0.23
C PRO A 207 23.34 -5.52 -1.20
N HIS A 208 24.67 -5.72 -1.22
CA HIS A 208 25.32 -6.74 -2.05
C HIS A 208 25.26 -8.14 -1.45
N TYR A 209 25.00 -8.25 -0.15
CA TYR A 209 24.97 -9.52 0.58
C TYR A 209 23.80 -9.54 1.56
N PRO A 210 22.54 -9.48 1.06
CA PRO A 210 21.38 -9.62 1.93
C PRO A 210 21.39 -11.00 2.61
N ARG A 211 21.05 -11.03 3.89
CA ARG A 211 21.06 -12.26 4.69
C ARG A 211 19.81 -12.37 5.54
N LYS A 212 19.18 -13.54 5.54
CA LYS A 212 18.10 -13.84 6.48
C LYS A 212 18.60 -13.65 7.91
N MET A 213 17.82 -12.89 8.68
CA MET A 213 18.00 -12.70 10.12
C MET A 213 17.12 -13.71 10.88
N SER A 214 15.84 -13.78 10.53
CA SER A 214 14.87 -14.71 11.10
C SER A 214 13.65 -14.84 10.20
N SER A 215 12.68 -15.65 10.61
CA SER A 215 11.32 -15.67 10.06
C SER A 215 10.29 -15.83 11.18
N PHE A 216 9.04 -15.55 10.87
CA PHE A 216 7.89 -15.72 11.74
C PHE A 216 6.75 -16.37 10.94
N GLN A 217 6.34 -17.58 11.33
CA GLN A 217 5.21 -18.25 10.70
C GLN A 217 3.91 -17.54 11.09
N THR A 218 3.21 -16.98 10.10
CA THR A 218 1.89 -16.39 10.28
C THR A 218 0.80 -17.47 10.35
N ASP A 219 -0.34 -17.10 10.93
CA ASP A 219 -1.53 -17.93 10.82
C ASP A 219 -2.11 -17.75 9.42
N GLY A 220 -1.89 -18.73 8.55
CA GLY A 220 -2.29 -18.66 7.14
C GLY A 220 -1.25 -18.00 6.23
N ASP A 221 -1.58 -17.91 4.95
CA ASP A 221 -0.70 -17.44 3.88
C ASP A 221 -0.60 -15.92 3.91
N ALA A 222 0.58 -15.39 4.24
CA ALA A 222 0.82 -13.95 4.36
C ALA A 222 0.82 -13.26 2.98
N GLY A 223 -0.17 -12.40 2.74
CA GLY A 223 -0.35 -11.69 1.47
C GLY A 223 0.08 -10.23 1.51
N ASN A 224 -0.29 -9.49 2.56
CA ASN A 224 0.00 -8.06 2.67
C ASN A 224 0.70 -7.71 3.97
N ILE A 225 1.55 -6.67 3.95
CA ILE A 225 2.30 -6.18 5.11
C ILE A 225 2.35 -4.65 5.11
N PHE A 226 2.28 -4.07 6.30
CA PHE A 226 2.68 -2.68 6.55
C PHE A 226 3.52 -2.59 7.82
N LEU A 227 4.50 -1.69 7.86
CA LEU A 227 5.33 -1.43 9.03
C LEU A 227 5.02 -0.07 9.65
N GLN A 228 4.81 -0.03 10.97
CA GLN A 228 4.75 1.23 11.72
C GLN A 228 5.45 1.07 13.07
N GLY A 229 6.46 1.90 13.32
CA GLY A 229 7.29 1.81 14.51
C GLY A 229 7.93 0.43 14.66
N ASP A 230 7.67 -0.21 15.79
CA ASP A 230 8.17 -1.54 16.15
C ASP A 230 7.26 -2.69 15.69
N TYR A 231 6.22 -2.43 14.91
CA TYR A 231 5.22 -3.42 14.54
C TYR A 231 5.14 -3.65 13.04
N ALA A 232 4.97 -4.93 12.68
CA ALA A 232 4.53 -5.37 11.38
C ALA A 232 3.07 -5.83 11.46
N TYR A 233 2.25 -5.28 10.58
CA TYR A 233 0.83 -5.60 10.42
C TYR A 233 0.70 -6.47 9.18
N VAL A 234 0.47 -7.77 9.37
CA VAL A 234 0.48 -8.75 8.28
C VAL A 234 -0.91 -9.34 8.11
N ILE A 235 -1.47 -9.19 6.91
CA ILE A 235 -2.71 -9.83 6.52
C ILE A 235 -2.41 -11.21 5.95
N SER A 236 -3.05 -12.23 6.51
CA SER A 236 -2.90 -13.62 6.08
C SER A 236 -4.25 -14.27 5.78
N ASN A 237 -4.28 -15.15 4.78
CA ASN A 237 -5.45 -15.94 4.42
C ASN A 237 -5.37 -17.32 5.08
N LYS A 238 -6.35 -17.66 5.91
CA LYS A 238 -6.45 -18.98 6.56
C LYS A 238 -7.02 -20.01 5.60
N SER A 239 -6.76 -21.29 5.89
CA SER A 239 -7.25 -22.42 5.08
C SER A 239 -8.77 -22.55 5.02
N ASN A 240 -9.49 -21.90 5.92
CA ASN A 240 -10.95 -21.88 5.96
C ASN A 240 -11.56 -20.64 5.26
N HIS A 241 -10.79 -19.97 4.39
CA HIS A 241 -11.17 -18.75 3.69
C HIS A 241 -11.36 -17.50 4.58
N ASN A 242 -11.06 -17.59 5.88
CA ASN A 242 -11.05 -16.41 6.74
C ASN A 242 -9.75 -15.62 6.56
N VAL A 243 -9.84 -14.31 6.76
CA VAL A 243 -8.66 -13.43 6.78
C VAL A 243 -8.30 -13.09 8.23
N ILE A 244 -7.01 -13.03 8.54
CA ILE A 244 -6.49 -12.61 9.84
C ILE A 244 -5.51 -11.45 9.69
N LEU A 245 -5.67 -10.42 10.52
CA LEU A 245 -4.64 -9.41 10.75
C LEU A 245 -3.74 -9.90 11.89
N ASN A 246 -2.46 -10.11 11.61
CA ASN A 246 -1.42 -10.40 12.59
C ASN A 246 -0.71 -9.10 12.99
N VAL A 247 -0.59 -8.83 14.29
CA VAL A 247 0.23 -7.72 14.82
C VAL A 247 1.48 -8.30 15.44
N ILE A 248 2.61 -8.11 14.77
CA ILE A 248 3.90 -8.73 15.10
C ILE A 248 4.86 -7.65 15.57
N ASN A 249 5.35 -7.77 16.81
CA ASN A 249 6.44 -6.94 17.31
C ASN A 249 7.75 -7.39 16.66
N VAL A 250 8.42 -6.45 16.00
CA VAL A 250 9.68 -6.60 15.26
C VAL A 250 10.81 -5.72 15.79
N SER A 251 10.65 -5.15 17.00
CA SER A 251 11.70 -4.36 17.69
C SER A 251 13.00 -5.14 17.88
N ASN A 252 12.91 -6.47 18.04
CA ASN A 252 14.03 -7.40 17.90
C ASN A 252 13.88 -8.22 16.60
N PRO A 253 14.54 -7.82 15.51
CA PRO A 253 14.47 -8.50 14.21
C PRO A 253 14.97 -9.95 14.21
N SER A 254 15.64 -10.42 15.26
CA SER A 254 16.06 -11.83 15.40
C SER A 254 15.02 -12.71 16.09
N GLN A 255 14.05 -12.10 16.78
CA GLN A 255 13.03 -12.78 17.57
C GLN A 255 11.68 -12.06 17.43
N PRO A 256 11.10 -12.00 16.22
CA PRO A 256 9.77 -11.43 16.03
C PRO A 256 8.73 -12.19 16.84
N LYS A 257 7.77 -11.46 17.41
CA LYS A 257 6.73 -12.05 18.26
C LYS A 257 5.37 -11.45 17.94
N ARG A 258 4.38 -12.29 17.63
CA ARG A 258 2.99 -11.85 17.57
C ARG A 258 2.51 -11.39 18.95
N VAL A 259 2.01 -10.17 19.01
CA VAL A 259 1.48 -9.54 20.22
C VAL A 259 -0.04 -9.43 20.21
N GLY A 260 -0.65 -9.37 19.02
CA GLY A 260 -2.10 -9.28 18.84
C GLY A 260 -2.51 -9.86 17.49
N HIS A 261 -3.81 -10.10 17.34
CA HIS A 261 -4.42 -10.48 16.08
C HIS A 261 -5.89 -10.08 16.06
N LEU A 262 -6.46 -9.98 14.86
CA LEU A 262 -7.90 -9.83 14.65
C LEU A 262 -8.33 -10.77 13.54
N ASP A 263 -9.23 -11.69 13.86
CA ASP A 263 -9.90 -12.53 12.88
C ASP A 263 -11.03 -11.73 12.21
N MET A 264 -11.00 -11.66 10.89
CA MET A 264 -12.05 -11.07 10.07
C MET A 264 -12.93 -12.20 9.58
N GLU A 265 -14.01 -12.44 10.33
CA GLU A 265 -14.98 -13.51 10.06
C GLU A 265 -15.86 -13.10 8.88
N ASP A 266 -15.38 -13.38 7.67
CA ASP A 266 -16.17 -13.33 6.44
C ASP A 266 -15.54 -14.29 5.42
N THR A 267 -16.28 -15.32 5.02
CA THR A 267 -15.76 -16.48 4.30
C THR A 267 -15.49 -16.24 2.82
N ASP A 268 -15.78 -15.05 2.30
CA ASP A 268 -15.66 -14.73 0.86
C ASP A 268 -15.05 -13.33 0.62
N CYS A 269 -14.15 -12.87 1.50
CA CYS A 269 -13.44 -11.61 1.32
C CYS A 269 -11.94 -11.81 1.03
N PHE A 270 -11.37 -10.92 0.22
CA PHE A 270 -9.93 -10.76 0.07
C PHE A 270 -9.54 -9.36 0.52
N ILE A 271 -8.40 -9.25 1.18
CA ILE A 271 -7.79 -7.96 1.46
C ILE A 271 -6.70 -7.70 0.44
N THR A 272 -6.92 -6.75 -0.46
CA THR A 272 -6.01 -6.45 -1.57
C THR A 272 -4.91 -5.48 -1.17
N GLY A 273 -5.14 -4.65 -0.16
CA GLY A 273 -4.21 -3.66 0.36
C GLY A 273 -4.44 -3.31 1.83
N ILE A 274 -3.38 -2.82 2.47
CA ILE A 274 -3.36 -2.32 3.84
C ILE A 274 -2.52 -1.05 3.89
N TYR A 275 -3.01 -0.04 4.61
CA TYR A 275 -2.21 1.11 5.01
C TYR A 275 -2.37 1.34 6.50
N VAL A 276 -1.27 1.61 7.22
CA VAL A 276 -1.32 1.92 8.65
C VAL A 276 -0.84 3.34 8.91
N SER A 277 -1.62 4.09 9.70
CA SER A 277 -1.27 5.44 10.11
C SER A 277 -1.78 5.74 11.52
N GLY A 278 -0.84 6.07 12.41
CA GLY A 278 -1.12 6.35 13.81
C GLY A 278 -1.83 5.19 14.49
N ASN A 279 -3.06 5.41 14.93
CA ASN A 279 -3.86 4.45 15.67
C ASN A 279 -4.73 3.55 14.78
N TYR A 280 -4.65 3.67 13.46
CA TYR A 280 -5.57 2.99 12.56
C TYR A 280 -4.87 2.22 11.45
N ALA A 281 -5.45 1.07 11.11
CA ALA A 281 -5.18 0.35 9.88
C ALA A 281 -6.40 0.45 8.96
N PHE A 282 -6.14 0.74 7.69
CA PHE A 282 -7.11 0.88 6.62
C PHE A 282 -6.94 -0.28 5.66
N LEU A 283 -7.98 -1.07 5.44
CA LEU A 283 -7.95 -2.24 4.58
C LEU A 283 -8.84 -2.04 3.35
N ALA A 284 -8.31 -2.42 2.19
CA ALA A 284 -9.09 -2.61 0.98
C ALA A 284 -9.73 -4.00 1.02
N ASP A 285 -11.00 -4.08 1.41
CA ASP A 285 -11.76 -5.31 1.53
C ASP A 285 -12.69 -5.46 0.31
N THR A 286 -12.58 -6.57 -0.41
CA THR A 286 -13.36 -6.80 -1.63
C THR A 286 -14.87 -6.99 -1.40
N SER A 287 -15.31 -7.30 -0.18
CA SER A 287 -16.74 -7.43 0.15
C SER A 287 -17.29 -6.23 0.91
N LYS A 288 -16.47 -5.57 1.75
CA LYS A 288 -16.91 -4.48 2.65
C LYS A 288 -16.49 -3.07 2.22
N GLY A 289 -15.67 -2.93 1.19
CA GLY A 289 -15.13 -1.64 0.78
C GLY A 289 -13.91 -1.24 1.61
N LEU A 290 -13.92 -0.05 2.21
CA LEU A 290 -12.87 0.38 3.14
C LEU A 290 -13.18 -0.09 4.56
N VAL A 291 -12.34 -0.94 5.14
CA VAL A 291 -12.44 -1.36 6.55
C VAL A 291 -11.43 -0.58 7.40
N VAL A 292 -11.88 -0.07 8.54
CA VAL A 292 -11.05 0.66 9.52
C VAL A 292 -10.92 -0.14 10.81
N ILE A 293 -9.67 -0.38 11.20
CA ILE A 293 -9.32 -1.13 12.42
C ILE A 293 -8.53 -0.20 13.33
N ASP A 294 -8.92 -0.14 14.60
CA ASP A 294 -8.14 0.52 15.66
C ASP A 294 -7.05 -0.44 16.15
N ILE A 295 -5.83 0.05 16.09
CA ILE A 295 -4.58 -0.62 16.47
C ILE A 295 -3.81 0.17 17.54
N SER A 296 -4.43 1.18 18.16
CA SER A 296 -3.86 1.99 19.27
C SER A 296 -3.31 1.13 20.40
N THR A 297 -3.91 -0.05 20.60
CA THR A 297 -3.43 -1.08 21.51
C THR A 297 -3.02 -2.31 20.68
N PRO A 298 -1.73 -2.47 20.33
CA PRO A 298 -1.26 -3.53 19.41
C PRO A 298 -1.61 -4.96 19.81
N VAL A 299 -1.82 -5.21 21.11
CA VAL A 299 -2.24 -6.53 21.63
C VAL A 299 -3.73 -6.83 21.43
N PHE A 300 -4.54 -5.79 21.17
CA PHE A 300 -5.99 -5.87 21.03
C PHE A 300 -6.48 -5.00 19.86
N PRO A 301 -6.08 -5.34 18.62
CA PRO A 301 -6.63 -4.68 17.44
C PRO A 301 -8.15 -4.93 17.37
N ARG A 302 -8.93 -3.92 17.02
CA ARG A 302 -10.40 -3.99 16.99
C ARG A 302 -10.97 -3.39 15.72
N TYR A 303 -11.97 -4.05 15.16
CA TYR A 303 -12.80 -3.47 14.10
C TYR A 303 -13.49 -2.20 14.62
N VAL A 304 -13.46 -1.13 13.84
CA VAL A 304 -14.16 0.13 14.15
C VAL A 304 -15.39 0.25 13.28
N THR A 305 -15.19 0.27 11.95
CA THR A 305 -16.26 0.50 10.98
C THR A 305 -15.81 0.06 9.59
N SER A 306 -16.76 0.05 8.65
CA SER A 306 -16.52 -0.13 7.22
C SER A 306 -17.30 0.93 6.45
N LEU A 307 -16.71 1.48 5.40
CA LEU A 307 -17.37 2.30 4.40
C LEU A 307 -17.57 1.46 3.13
N PRO A 308 -18.80 1.08 2.79
CA PRO A 308 -19.08 0.41 1.53
C PRO A 308 -18.67 1.31 0.36
N LEU A 309 -17.84 0.75 -0.52
CA LEU A 309 -17.40 1.38 -1.75
C LEU A 309 -17.90 0.51 -2.92
N SER A 310 -18.24 1.12 -4.05
CA SER A 310 -18.70 0.36 -5.20
C SER A 310 -17.54 -0.42 -5.83
N GLY A 311 -17.82 -1.66 -6.22
CA GLY A 311 -16.91 -2.57 -6.92
C GLY A 311 -15.83 -3.19 -6.04
N ARG A 312 -14.86 -3.84 -6.71
CA ARG A 312 -13.73 -4.53 -6.08
C ARG A 312 -12.66 -3.51 -5.72
N ILE A 313 -12.33 -3.37 -4.44
CA ILE A 313 -11.28 -2.45 -4.01
C ILE A 313 -9.92 -3.11 -4.22
N GLU A 314 -9.04 -2.45 -4.97
CA GLU A 314 -7.74 -2.97 -5.40
C GLU A 314 -6.60 -2.50 -4.50
N CYS A 315 -6.71 -1.29 -3.95
CA CYS A 315 -5.66 -0.65 -3.18
C CYS A 315 -6.21 0.45 -2.27
N VAL A 316 -5.43 0.78 -1.24
CA VAL A 316 -5.66 1.90 -0.32
C VAL A 316 -4.35 2.61 0.00
N PHE A 317 -4.41 3.92 0.15
CA PHE A 317 -3.29 4.75 0.57
C PHE A 317 -3.78 5.84 1.53
N PHE A 318 -2.98 6.21 2.53
CA PHE A 318 -3.33 7.30 3.45
C PHE A 318 -2.34 8.46 3.35
N GLN A 319 -2.85 9.68 3.22
CA GLN A 319 -2.05 10.91 3.32
C GLN A 319 -2.93 12.06 3.81
N ASN A 320 -2.40 12.92 4.67
CA ASN A 320 -3.07 14.16 5.12
C ASN A 320 -4.49 13.92 5.67
N ASN A 321 -4.65 12.93 6.55
CA ASN A 321 -5.93 12.53 7.16
C ASN A 321 -6.99 11.99 6.19
N MET A 322 -6.63 11.77 4.92
CA MET A 322 -7.51 11.16 3.93
C MET A 322 -7.02 9.77 3.55
N VAL A 323 -7.97 8.88 3.29
CA VAL A 323 -7.74 7.63 2.58
C VAL A 323 -8.10 7.81 1.13
N TYR A 324 -7.23 7.32 0.27
CA TYR A 324 -7.45 7.18 -1.16
C TYR A 324 -7.64 5.70 -1.44
N ALA A 325 -8.59 5.34 -2.28
CA ALA A 325 -8.84 3.96 -2.67
C ALA A 325 -9.07 3.85 -4.16
N GLY A 326 -8.53 2.81 -4.78
CA GLY A 326 -8.83 2.44 -6.17
C GLY A 326 -9.78 1.25 -6.20
N SER A 327 -10.81 1.32 -7.04
CA SER A 327 -11.72 0.19 -7.27
C SER A 327 -11.90 -0.11 -8.74
N THR A 328 -12.21 -1.36 -9.07
CA THR A 328 -12.81 -1.71 -10.35
C THR A 328 -14.29 -2.02 -10.24
N LEU A 329 -15.06 -1.49 -11.18
CA LEU A 329 -16.52 -1.55 -11.29
C LEU A 329 -16.89 -2.38 -12.52
N ASP A 330 -17.79 -3.33 -12.33
CA ASP A 330 -18.62 -3.92 -13.37
C ASP A 330 -19.95 -3.14 -13.35
N MET A 331 -20.25 -2.37 -14.41
CA MET A 331 -21.41 -1.47 -14.41
C MET A 331 -22.68 -2.12 -14.97
N ASP A 332 -22.54 -3.14 -15.82
CA ASP A 332 -23.66 -3.74 -16.55
C ASP A 332 -23.93 -5.20 -16.19
N GLY A 333 -23.08 -5.80 -15.35
CA GLY A 333 -23.21 -7.17 -14.85
C GLY A 333 -22.95 -8.22 -15.93
N ASP A 334 -22.30 -7.84 -17.03
CA ASP A 334 -21.92 -8.75 -18.10
C ASP A 334 -20.70 -9.63 -17.72
N GLY A 335 -20.10 -9.35 -16.57
CA GLY A 335 -18.93 -10.03 -16.03
C GLY A 335 -17.61 -9.44 -16.51
N TYR A 336 -17.63 -8.32 -17.23
CA TYR A 336 -16.47 -7.54 -17.63
C TYR A 336 -16.37 -6.26 -16.80
N GLU A 337 -15.13 -5.89 -16.52
CA GLU A 337 -14.81 -4.71 -15.73
C GLU A 337 -14.77 -3.48 -16.65
N ASP A 338 -15.77 -2.60 -16.52
CA ASP A 338 -15.99 -1.47 -17.44
C ASP A 338 -15.24 -0.20 -17.04
N THR A 339 -15.04 0.01 -15.74
CA THR A 339 -14.61 1.30 -15.21
C THR A 339 -13.84 1.12 -13.91
N GLY A 340 -12.77 1.88 -13.73
CA GLY A 340 -12.10 2.08 -12.46
C GLY A 340 -12.56 3.37 -11.78
N ARG A 341 -12.42 3.45 -10.47
CA ARG A 341 -12.72 4.68 -9.72
C ARG A 341 -11.69 4.91 -8.64
N ILE A 342 -11.25 6.16 -8.52
CA ILE A 342 -10.49 6.64 -7.37
C ILE A 342 -11.44 7.34 -6.42
N TYR A 343 -11.42 6.94 -5.15
CA TYR A 343 -12.12 7.59 -4.07
C TYR A 343 -11.17 8.46 -3.25
N VAL A 344 -11.65 9.62 -2.82
CA VAL A 344 -11.03 10.45 -1.78
C VAL A 344 -11.96 10.42 -0.58
N ILE A 345 -11.44 9.93 0.55
CA ILE A 345 -12.24 9.58 1.73
C ILE A 345 -11.69 10.34 2.92
N ASP A 346 -12.54 11.15 3.55
CA ASP A 346 -12.22 11.79 4.82
C ASP A 346 -12.57 10.84 5.97
N ILE A 347 -11.62 10.59 6.87
CA ILE A 347 -11.77 9.61 7.95
C ILE A 347 -12.31 10.23 9.23
N PHE A 348 -12.02 11.50 9.48
CA PHE A 348 -12.21 12.13 10.80
C PHE A 348 -13.19 13.29 10.70
N GLN A 349 -14.44 13.01 11.04
CA GLN A 349 -15.48 14.04 11.07
C GLN A 349 -15.55 14.70 12.45
N PRO A 350 -15.73 16.04 12.51
CA PRO A 350 -16.01 16.72 13.76
C PRO A 350 -17.40 16.30 14.27
N THR A 351 -17.50 15.93 15.55
CA THR A 351 -18.79 15.77 16.22
C THR A 351 -19.26 17.12 16.77
N PHE A 352 -20.56 17.42 16.65
CA PHE A 352 -21.20 18.67 17.10
C PHE A 352 -21.98 18.48 18.39
#